data_AF-A0A6I7P1R4-F1
#
_entry.id   AF-A0A6I7P1R4-F1
#
_cell.length_a   1.000
_cell.length_b   1.000
_cell.length_c   1.000
_cell.angle_alpha   90.00
_cell.angle_beta   90.00
_cell.angle_gamma   90.00
#
_symmetry.space_group_name_H-M   'P 1'
#
loop_
_entity.id
_entity.type
_entity.pdbx_description
1 polymer ?
#
loop_
_entity_poly.entity_id
_entity_poly.type
_entity_poly.pdbx_seq_one_letter_code
_entity_poly.pdbx_strand_id
1 'polypeptide(L)'
;MRHFLFLSVLLLSVYIFHSCGTESTQVYTLTTSVNGEGTITPAGGEFEEGETVTLTAAAAQHWMFNNWSGDGSGSSGSITISMDRDMSITGNFQRMDYPLTITIEGEGTVEQRVVSSPKSTDYTYETVVELTPVPHSDWEFVGWGDALSGSETPVQITVSGPVNVLAVFEPIHYAWVLVNTEYRNYTLPSGEWSDTPLGEYRHPHDFYSYYTWQDDRMMEFKVTSPRGRTINDPAQFLHGYYTWDAPPEVIDAGEQIKIAVDQEVLSNETGGYSARYSLNITMGHPWRMVITEPAHIAEDEYIAVGFGAPTAQFTTESVSVVFSREAWGSGSEGSQQEIRVAAGSGNATNMLYERYIYEWKQVN
;
A
#
# COMPACT_ATOMS: atom_id res chain seq x y z
N MET A 1 -87.79 24.05 102.44
CA MET A 1 -89.08 23.72 101.81
C MET A 1 -88.83 22.76 100.65
N ARG A 2 -89.55 21.63 100.66
CA ARG A 2 -89.82 20.63 99.58
C ARG A 2 -88.62 19.87 98.98
N HIS A 3 -88.50 18.52 99.13
CA HIS A 3 -89.33 17.40 98.58
C HIS A 3 -89.19 17.30 97.05
N PHE A 4 -88.86 16.20 96.33
CA PHE A 4 -88.93 14.71 96.41
C PHE A 4 -87.91 14.16 95.35
N LEU A 5 -87.24 13.00 95.40
CA LEU A 5 -87.63 11.56 95.46
C LEU A 5 -88.26 10.96 94.16
N PHE A 6 -87.75 9.76 93.78
CA PHE A 6 -88.19 8.76 92.75
C PHE A 6 -87.64 8.93 91.32
N LEU A 7 -87.33 7.92 90.50
CA LEU A 7 -87.20 6.44 90.52
C LEU A 7 -87.13 6.04 89.03
N SER A 8 -86.32 5.05 88.62
CA SER A 8 -86.69 4.01 87.64
C SER A 8 -85.46 3.39 86.97
N VAL A 9 -85.52 2.08 86.89
CA VAL A 9 -84.57 1.09 86.37
C VAL A 9 -84.65 0.98 84.83
N LEU A 10 -83.59 0.41 84.24
CA LEU A 10 -83.52 -0.41 83.01
C LEU A 10 -82.90 0.24 81.75
N LEU A 11 -81.65 -0.13 81.41
CA LEU A 11 -81.31 -0.77 80.12
C LEU A 11 -79.82 -1.18 80.05
N LEU A 12 -79.63 -2.44 79.64
CA LEU A 12 -78.38 -3.08 79.30
C LEU A 12 -78.00 -2.68 77.86
N SER A 13 -76.89 -1.95 77.68
CA SER A 13 -76.17 -1.86 76.40
C SER A 13 -74.78 -1.24 76.67
N VAL A 14 -73.72 -2.05 76.75
CA VAL A 14 -72.77 -2.22 75.63
C VAL A 14 -72.48 -0.88 74.94
N TYR A 15 -71.37 -0.25 75.29
CA TYR A 15 -70.24 -0.13 74.38
C TYR A 15 -69.07 0.41 75.20
N ILE A 16 -68.12 -0.49 75.46
CA ILE A 16 -66.73 -0.16 75.73
C ILE A 16 -66.34 0.77 74.59
N PHE A 17 -66.16 2.07 74.87
CA PHE A 17 -65.37 2.90 73.98
C PHE A 17 -63.98 2.28 74.03
N HIS A 18 -63.75 1.48 72.99
CA HIS A 18 -62.47 0.93 72.62
C HIS A 18 -61.44 2.02 72.86
N SER A 19 -60.49 1.71 73.74
CA SER A 19 -59.13 2.17 73.57
C SER A 19 -58.79 1.94 72.10
N CYS A 20 -58.96 2.98 71.28
CA CYS A 20 -58.35 3.05 69.97
C CYS A 20 -56.86 3.25 70.28
N GLY A 21 -56.19 2.15 70.62
CA GLY A 21 -54.77 2.06 70.42
C GLY A 21 -54.61 2.20 68.93
N THR A 22 -54.06 3.33 68.49
CA THR A 22 -53.30 3.33 67.25
C THR A 22 -52.21 2.28 67.47
N GLU A 23 -52.41 1.07 66.94
CA GLU A 23 -51.32 0.12 66.82
C GLU A 23 -50.28 0.81 65.95
N SER A 24 -49.18 1.22 66.59
CA SER A 24 -48.03 1.77 65.91
C SER A 24 -47.37 0.60 65.19
N THR A 25 -47.57 0.47 63.89
CA THR A 25 -46.80 -0.50 63.10
C THR A 25 -45.34 -0.10 63.15
N GLN A 26 -44.48 -1.04 63.57
CA GLN A 26 -43.03 -0.82 63.54
C GLN A 26 -42.61 -0.74 62.08
N VAL A 27 -41.89 0.32 61.70
CA VAL A 27 -41.35 0.52 60.36
C VAL A 27 -39.83 0.42 60.38
N TYR A 28 -39.25 -0.03 59.28
CA TYR A 28 -37.80 -0.13 59.05
C TYR A 28 -37.42 0.55 57.74
N THR A 29 -36.20 1.08 57.69
CA THR A 29 -35.66 1.80 56.53
C THR A 29 -34.88 0.86 55.62
N LEU A 30 -35.24 0.84 54.33
CA LEU A 30 -34.43 0.24 53.28
C LEU A 30 -33.61 1.33 52.57
N THR A 31 -32.29 1.24 52.70
CA THR A 31 -31.34 2.07 51.94
C THR A 31 -30.82 1.25 50.76
N THR A 32 -30.96 1.79 49.54
CA THR A 32 -30.33 1.19 48.37
C THR A 32 -29.17 2.04 47.86
N SER A 33 -28.16 1.38 47.30
CA SER A 33 -27.01 2.04 46.67
C SER A 33 -26.67 1.35 45.35
N VAL A 34 -26.18 2.12 44.39
CA VAL A 34 -25.73 1.59 43.09
C VAL A 34 -24.21 1.68 43.04
N ASN A 35 -23.55 0.59 42.69
CA ASN A 35 -22.14 0.55 42.35
C ASN A 35 -22.01 0.26 40.84
N GLY A 36 -21.44 1.18 40.08
CA GLY A 36 -21.49 1.19 38.61
C GLY A 36 -22.64 2.05 38.08
N GLU A 37 -23.12 1.79 36.86
CA GLU A 37 -24.26 2.50 36.27
C GLU A 37 -25.47 1.60 36.04
N GLY A 38 -26.59 2.02 36.62
CA GLY A 38 -27.86 1.33 36.57
C GLY A 38 -28.83 1.95 37.57
N THR A 39 -29.99 1.33 37.73
CA THR A 39 -31.03 1.76 38.66
C THR A 39 -31.53 0.58 39.48
N ILE A 40 -31.95 0.85 40.71
CA ILE A 40 -32.61 -0.10 41.60
C ILE A 40 -34.04 0.39 41.87
N THR A 41 -35.01 -0.51 41.79
CA THR A 41 -36.43 -0.22 42.07
C THR A 41 -36.97 -1.21 43.10
N PRO A 42 -37.58 -0.74 44.20
CA PRO A 42 -37.64 0.66 44.66
C PRO A 42 -36.25 1.20 45.04
N ALA A 43 -36.05 2.53 44.96
CA ALA A 43 -34.79 3.19 45.30
C ALA A 43 -34.49 3.23 46.83
N GLY A 44 -35.37 2.64 47.64
CA GLY A 44 -35.38 2.71 49.10
C GLY A 44 -36.71 3.22 49.61
N GLY A 45 -36.86 3.29 50.93
CA GLY A 45 -38.08 3.74 51.59
C GLY A 45 -38.25 3.18 52.99
N GLU A 46 -39.37 3.51 53.63
CA GLU A 46 -39.80 2.91 54.89
C GLU A 46 -40.86 1.84 54.60
N PHE A 47 -40.75 0.71 55.29
CA PHE A 47 -41.59 -0.47 55.10
C PHE A 47 -42.00 -1.05 56.46
N GLU A 48 -43.17 -1.69 56.54
CA GLU A 48 -43.64 -2.28 57.80
C GLU A 48 -42.83 -3.51 58.18
N GLU A 49 -42.71 -3.79 59.48
CA GLU A 49 -42.09 -5.01 59.98
C GLU A 49 -42.77 -6.27 59.39
N GLY A 50 -41.95 -7.16 58.81
CA GLY A 50 -42.40 -8.38 58.14
C GLY A 50 -42.87 -8.16 56.69
N GLU A 51 -42.90 -6.91 56.19
CA GLU A 51 -43.19 -6.64 54.79
C GLU A 51 -42.12 -7.24 53.89
N THR A 52 -42.56 -7.83 52.78
CA THR A 52 -41.67 -8.44 51.79
C THR A 52 -41.49 -7.48 50.62
N VAL A 53 -40.25 -7.02 50.40
CA VAL A 53 -39.90 -6.06 49.35
C VAL A 53 -39.12 -6.77 48.25
N THR A 54 -39.57 -6.64 47.01
CA THR A 54 -38.85 -7.13 45.82
C THR A 54 -38.06 -5.99 45.19
N LEU A 55 -36.74 -6.10 45.23
CA LEU A 55 -35.83 -5.20 44.53
C LEU A 55 -35.56 -5.73 43.11
N THR A 56 -35.51 -4.82 42.15
CA THR A 56 -35.14 -5.10 40.76
C THR A 56 -34.03 -4.15 40.31
N ALA A 57 -33.02 -4.68 39.64
CA ALA A 57 -31.92 -3.93 39.04
C ALA A 57 -32.11 -3.83 37.53
N ALA A 58 -31.93 -2.63 36.98
CA ALA A 58 -31.86 -2.39 35.53
C ALA A 58 -30.52 -1.73 35.21
N ALA A 59 -29.72 -2.36 34.34
CA ALA A 59 -28.43 -1.83 33.95
C ALA A 59 -28.57 -0.69 32.94
N ALA A 60 -27.64 0.27 32.96
CA ALA A 60 -27.54 1.30 31.93
C ALA A 60 -27.01 0.72 30.61
N GLN A 61 -27.01 1.52 29.53
CA GLN A 61 -26.45 1.11 28.25
C GLN A 61 -24.95 0.76 28.39
N HIS A 62 -24.50 -0.36 27.81
CA HIS A 62 -23.14 -0.89 27.92
C HIS A 62 -22.72 -1.36 29.32
N TRP A 63 -23.68 -1.47 30.25
CA TRP A 63 -23.50 -2.09 31.56
C TRP A 63 -24.35 -3.34 31.69
N MET A 64 -23.95 -4.26 32.55
CA MET A 64 -24.72 -5.44 32.94
C MET A 64 -24.81 -5.54 34.45
N PHE A 65 -25.93 -6.06 34.95
CA PHE A 65 -26.07 -6.36 36.36
C PHE A 65 -25.16 -7.52 36.75
N ASN A 66 -24.35 -7.34 37.78
CA ASN A 66 -23.43 -8.37 38.27
C ASN A 66 -24.04 -9.13 39.46
N ASN A 67 -24.33 -8.42 40.56
CA ASN A 67 -24.88 -9.03 41.77
C ASN A 67 -25.39 -7.99 42.78
N TRP A 68 -26.21 -8.44 43.72
CA TRP A 68 -26.56 -7.73 44.95
C TRP A 68 -25.53 -8.01 46.06
N SER A 69 -25.30 -7.03 46.94
CA SER A 69 -24.47 -7.16 48.15
C SER A 69 -25.02 -6.32 49.31
N GLY A 70 -24.46 -6.50 50.52
CA GLY A 70 -24.92 -5.85 51.75
C GLY A 70 -25.82 -6.79 52.55
N ASP A 71 -26.94 -6.27 53.05
CA ASP A 71 -27.94 -7.04 53.80
C ASP A 71 -28.78 -7.98 52.90
N GLY A 72 -28.65 -7.85 51.57
CA GLY A 72 -29.22 -8.75 50.57
C GLY A 72 -28.14 -9.22 49.59
N SER A 73 -28.20 -10.48 49.17
CA SER A 73 -27.25 -11.05 48.22
C SER A 73 -27.95 -11.93 47.18
N GLY A 74 -27.36 -11.98 45.99
CA GLY A 74 -27.89 -12.76 44.88
C GLY A 74 -27.34 -12.27 43.55
N SER A 75 -27.31 -13.14 42.54
CA SER A 75 -26.90 -12.80 41.17
C SER A 75 -28.08 -12.57 40.22
N SER A 76 -29.30 -12.87 40.66
CA SER A 76 -30.52 -12.57 39.90
C SER A 76 -30.74 -11.06 39.84
N GLY A 77 -31.17 -10.55 38.68
CA GLY A 77 -31.56 -9.14 38.49
C GLY A 77 -32.70 -8.68 39.39
N SER A 78 -33.35 -9.60 40.12
CA SER A 78 -34.28 -9.30 41.19
C SER A 78 -34.02 -10.17 42.42
N ILE A 79 -34.15 -9.57 43.60
CA ILE A 79 -34.13 -10.24 44.90
C ILE A 79 -35.33 -9.82 45.74
N THR A 80 -35.77 -10.71 46.62
CA THR A 80 -36.84 -10.44 47.57
C THR A 80 -36.29 -10.51 48.98
N ILE A 81 -36.58 -9.50 49.78
CA ILE A 81 -36.14 -9.36 51.18
C ILE A 81 -37.34 -9.21 52.10
N SER A 82 -37.20 -9.65 53.35
CA SER A 82 -38.18 -9.39 54.42
C SER A 82 -37.62 -8.32 55.33
N MET A 83 -38.41 -7.27 55.59
CA MET A 83 -38.01 -6.14 56.43
C MET A 83 -38.17 -6.49 57.91
N ASP A 84 -37.09 -6.93 58.56
CA ASP A 84 -37.04 -7.24 59.99
C ASP A 84 -36.15 -6.28 60.82
N ARG A 85 -35.45 -5.39 60.12
CA ARG A 85 -34.59 -4.32 60.65
C ARG A 85 -34.31 -3.32 59.52
N ASP A 86 -33.61 -2.24 59.84
CA ASP A 86 -33.03 -1.37 58.80
C ASP A 86 -32.03 -2.14 57.93
N MET A 87 -32.19 -2.08 56.62
CA MET A 87 -31.37 -2.83 55.66
C MET A 87 -30.66 -1.91 54.67
N SER A 88 -29.41 -2.24 54.34
CA SER A 88 -28.63 -1.57 53.31
C SER A 88 -28.22 -2.55 52.21
N ILE A 89 -28.70 -2.31 50.99
CA ILE A 89 -28.45 -3.20 49.84
C ILE A 89 -27.81 -2.42 48.70
N THR A 90 -26.81 -3.03 48.07
CA THR A 90 -26.13 -2.48 46.90
C THR A 90 -26.40 -3.33 45.67
N GLY A 91 -26.85 -2.71 44.59
CA GLY A 91 -26.85 -3.32 43.26
C GLY A 91 -25.52 -3.02 42.56
N ASN A 92 -24.75 -4.06 42.24
CA ASN A 92 -23.48 -3.93 41.56
C ASN A 92 -23.65 -4.19 40.06
N PHE A 93 -23.17 -3.25 39.26
CA PHE A 93 -23.17 -3.30 37.80
C PHE A 93 -21.71 -3.30 37.31
N GLN A 94 -21.47 -3.96 36.19
CA GLN A 94 -20.17 -4.00 35.54
C GLN A 94 -20.30 -3.58 34.07
N ARG A 95 -19.29 -2.91 33.52
CA ARG A 95 -19.24 -2.57 32.09
C ARG A 95 -19.14 -3.85 31.25
N MET A 96 -19.70 -3.80 30.05
CA MET A 96 -19.53 -4.84 29.04
C MET A 96 -18.13 -4.73 28.39
N ASP A 97 -17.57 -5.88 28.03
CA ASP A 97 -16.34 -5.99 27.25
C ASP A 97 -16.69 -6.18 25.77
N TYR A 98 -15.88 -5.60 24.89
CA TYR A 98 -16.07 -5.73 23.44
C TYR A 98 -14.79 -6.19 22.74
N PRO A 99 -14.89 -7.09 21.75
CA PRO A 99 -13.72 -7.54 21.01
C PRO A 99 -13.22 -6.46 20.04
N LEU A 100 -11.90 -6.30 19.98
CA LEU A 100 -11.18 -5.67 18.87
C LEU A 100 -10.54 -6.78 18.04
N THR A 101 -11.03 -7.00 16.83
CA THR A 101 -10.49 -8.00 15.90
C THR A 101 -9.64 -7.30 14.85
N ILE A 102 -8.39 -7.73 14.68
CA ILE A 102 -7.50 -7.24 13.62
C ILE A 102 -7.30 -8.36 12.61
N THR A 103 -7.59 -8.05 11.34
CA THR A 103 -7.32 -8.93 10.20
C THR A 103 -6.16 -8.35 9.42
N ILE A 104 -5.25 -9.22 8.96
CA ILE A 104 -4.08 -8.84 8.17
C ILE A 104 -4.28 -9.34 6.75
N GLU A 105 -4.13 -8.44 5.78
CA GLU A 105 -3.97 -8.78 4.37
C GLU A 105 -2.50 -8.52 3.99
N GLY A 106 -1.85 -9.52 3.40
CA GLY A 106 -0.40 -9.50 3.16
C GLY A 106 0.43 -10.04 4.33
N GLU A 107 1.73 -9.73 4.34
CA GLU A 107 2.67 -10.21 5.37
C GLU A 107 3.11 -9.06 6.30
N GLY A 108 2.66 -9.16 7.55
CA GLY A 108 2.95 -8.17 8.59
C GLY A 108 2.26 -8.51 9.90
N THR A 109 2.42 -7.64 10.88
CA THR A 109 1.74 -7.73 12.17
C THR A 109 1.26 -6.36 12.62
N VAL A 110 0.36 -6.33 13.61
CA VAL A 110 -0.07 -5.09 14.26
C VAL A 110 0.17 -5.21 15.75
N GLU A 111 1.04 -4.35 16.27
CA GLU A 111 1.24 -4.18 17.69
C GLU A 111 0.10 -3.34 18.28
N GLN A 112 -0.36 -3.73 19.47
CA GLN A 112 -1.47 -3.11 20.17
C GLN A 112 -0.99 -2.55 21.50
N ARG A 113 -1.29 -1.29 21.78
CA ARG A 113 -0.98 -0.64 23.05
C ARG A 113 -2.20 0.08 23.60
N VAL A 114 -2.63 -0.28 24.80
CA VAL A 114 -3.71 0.44 25.49
C VAL A 114 -3.18 1.83 25.93
N VAL A 115 -3.79 2.89 25.41
CA VAL A 115 -3.42 4.29 25.70
C VAL A 115 -4.18 4.79 26.93
N SER A 116 -5.47 4.47 27.00
CA SER A 116 -6.27 4.69 28.19
C SER A 116 -7.29 3.58 28.33
N SER A 117 -7.40 3.02 29.52
CA SER A 117 -8.51 2.15 29.88
C SER A 117 -9.10 2.59 31.23
N PRO A 118 -10.43 2.52 31.39
CA PRO A 118 -11.07 2.58 32.70
C PRO A 118 -10.60 1.46 33.67
N LYS A 119 -10.01 0.35 33.17
CA LYS A 119 -9.49 -0.76 33.97
C LYS A 119 -8.27 -1.46 33.33
N SER A 120 -7.31 -1.87 34.15
CA SER A 120 -5.92 -2.16 33.76
C SER A 120 -5.63 -3.31 32.76
N THR A 121 -6.57 -4.18 32.37
CA THR A 121 -6.19 -5.46 31.69
C THR A 121 -7.08 -5.95 30.55
N ASP A 122 -8.22 -5.33 30.25
CA ASP A 122 -9.16 -5.79 29.21
C ASP A 122 -9.66 -4.61 28.35
N TYR A 123 -10.03 -4.86 27.09
CA TYR A 123 -10.68 -3.88 26.21
C TYR A 123 -12.12 -3.62 26.67
N THR A 124 -12.24 -2.93 27.80
CA THR A 124 -13.52 -2.46 28.33
C THR A 124 -14.10 -1.37 27.42
N TYR A 125 -15.43 -1.18 27.46
CA TYR A 125 -16.09 -0.06 26.79
C TYR A 125 -15.38 1.29 27.03
N GLU A 126 -15.10 2.00 25.94
CA GLU A 126 -14.32 3.26 25.83
C GLU A 126 -12.80 3.14 25.98
N THR A 127 -12.24 1.93 25.92
CA THR A 127 -10.79 1.77 25.87
C THR A 127 -10.24 2.38 24.57
N VAL A 128 -9.19 3.19 24.69
CA VAL A 128 -8.45 3.74 23.55
C VAL A 128 -7.22 2.87 23.32
N VAL A 129 -7.14 2.30 22.13
CA VAL A 129 -6.06 1.39 21.70
C VAL A 129 -5.27 2.07 20.59
N GLU A 130 -3.96 2.11 20.72
CA GLU A 130 -3.03 2.51 19.68
C GLU A 130 -2.57 1.27 18.92
N LEU A 131 -2.66 1.35 17.59
CA LEU A 131 -2.28 0.29 16.65
C LEU A 131 -1.07 0.76 15.85
N THR A 132 -0.02 -0.06 15.85
CA THR A 132 1.20 0.18 15.08
C THR A 132 1.42 -1.00 14.13
N PRO A 133 1.39 -0.80 12.81
CA PRO A 133 1.67 -1.86 11.87
C PRO A 133 3.17 -2.09 11.81
N VAL A 134 3.57 -3.35 11.72
CA VAL A 134 4.95 -3.80 11.60
C VAL A 134 5.03 -4.69 10.36
N PRO A 135 5.45 -4.15 9.21
CA PRO A 135 5.63 -4.94 8.00
C PRO A 135 6.68 -6.03 8.17
N HIS A 136 6.50 -7.17 7.49
CA HIS A 136 7.58 -8.16 7.35
C HIS A 136 8.69 -7.62 6.43
N SER A 137 9.86 -8.29 6.39
CA SER A 137 10.88 -7.98 5.38
C SER A 137 10.28 -8.10 3.97
N ASP A 138 10.59 -7.14 3.11
CA ASP A 138 10.11 -7.02 1.72
C ASP A 138 8.61 -6.71 1.57
N TRP A 139 7.97 -6.23 2.63
CA TRP A 139 6.58 -5.74 2.61
C TRP A 139 6.50 -4.34 3.20
N GLU A 140 5.52 -3.57 2.77
CA GLU A 140 5.21 -2.25 3.34
C GLU A 140 3.76 -2.17 3.78
N PHE A 141 3.51 -1.30 4.76
CA PHE A 141 2.15 -1.02 5.22
C PHE A 141 1.50 0.00 4.28
N VAL A 142 0.40 -0.39 3.66
CA VAL A 142 -0.32 0.44 2.70
C VAL A 142 -1.40 1.27 3.37
N GLY A 143 -2.14 0.66 4.30
CA GLY A 143 -3.19 1.37 5.01
C GLY A 143 -4.12 0.49 5.83
N TRP A 144 -5.03 1.17 6.51
CA TRP A 144 -6.08 0.59 7.33
C TRP A 144 -7.39 0.49 6.57
N GLY A 145 -8.22 -0.48 6.95
CA GLY A 145 -9.60 -0.66 6.47
C GLY A 145 -10.58 -0.99 7.59
N ASP A 146 -11.82 -1.24 7.19
CA ASP A 146 -12.99 -1.44 8.06
C ASP A 146 -13.28 -0.25 8.99
N ALA A 147 -13.07 -0.40 10.30
CA ALA A 147 -13.32 0.66 11.27
C ALA A 147 -12.32 1.82 11.20
N LEU A 148 -11.23 1.66 10.46
CA LEU A 148 -10.19 2.65 10.22
C LEU A 148 -10.02 2.91 8.71
N SER A 149 -9.31 3.98 8.38
CA SER A 149 -8.96 4.32 7.00
C SER A 149 -7.66 5.12 6.95
N GLY A 150 -7.03 5.20 5.78
CA GLY A 150 -5.78 5.92 5.58
C GLY A 150 -4.56 5.13 6.06
N SER A 151 -3.40 5.79 6.11
CA SER A 151 -2.09 5.16 6.38
C SER A 151 -1.37 5.78 7.59
N GLU A 152 -2.10 6.41 8.51
CA GLU A 152 -1.52 6.99 9.71
C GLU A 152 -0.90 5.90 10.61
N THR A 153 0.35 6.12 11.03
CA THR A 153 1.09 5.19 11.89
C THR A 153 1.85 5.96 12.98
N PRO A 154 1.59 5.70 14.28
CA PRO A 154 0.53 4.85 14.82
C PRO A 154 -0.86 5.51 14.72
N VAL A 155 -1.93 4.70 14.79
CA VAL A 155 -3.33 5.17 14.79
C VAL A 155 -4.04 4.78 16.07
N GLN A 156 -4.99 5.59 16.54
CA GLN A 156 -5.79 5.28 17.75
C GLN A 156 -7.24 4.97 17.41
N ILE A 157 -7.81 3.99 18.10
CA ILE A 157 -9.23 3.62 17.98
C ILE A 157 -9.87 3.45 19.36
N THR A 158 -11.12 3.90 19.48
CA THR A 158 -11.93 3.73 20.70
C THR A 158 -12.84 2.51 20.57
N VAL A 159 -12.76 1.58 21.52
CA VAL A 159 -13.60 0.39 21.57
C VAL A 159 -14.90 0.70 22.31
N SER A 160 -15.89 1.24 21.58
CA SER A 160 -17.25 1.52 22.10
C SER A 160 -18.28 0.43 21.78
N GLY A 161 -17.83 -0.68 21.18
CA GLY A 161 -18.62 -1.81 20.69
C GLY A 161 -17.66 -2.82 20.04
N PRO A 162 -18.15 -3.91 19.42
CA PRO A 162 -17.31 -4.80 18.62
C PRO A 162 -16.69 -4.03 17.44
N VAL A 163 -15.38 -4.09 17.30
CA VAL A 163 -14.62 -3.38 16.26
C VAL A 163 -13.83 -4.39 15.44
N ASN A 164 -13.89 -4.25 14.11
CA ASN A 164 -13.01 -4.97 13.18
C ASN A 164 -12.12 -3.95 12.47
N VAL A 165 -10.82 -4.24 12.39
CA VAL A 165 -9.83 -3.44 11.68
C VAL A 165 -9.11 -4.34 10.69
N LEU A 166 -9.00 -3.88 9.45
CA LEU A 166 -8.14 -4.48 8.43
C LEU A 166 -6.81 -3.70 8.39
N ALA A 167 -5.69 -4.40 8.39
CA ALA A 167 -4.38 -3.84 8.07
C ALA A 167 -3.88 -4.46 6.76
N VAL A 168 -3.60 -3.61 5.78
CA VAL A 168 -3.17 -4.03 4.44
C VAL A 168 -1.68 -3.79 4.31
N PHE A 169 -0.97 -4.85 3.97
CA PHE A 169 0.43 -4.85 3.60
C PHE A 169 0.56 -5.32 2.15
N GLU A 170 1.46 -4.72 1.40
CA GLU A 170 1.78 -5.14 0.03
C GLU A 170 3.28 -5.42 -0.10
N PRO A 171 3.70 -6.35 -0.99
CA PRO A 171 5.12 -6.59 -1.24
C PRO A 171 5.79 -5.32 -1.75
N ILE A 172 6.98 -5.01 -1.24
CA ILE A 172 7.81 -3.96 -1.82
C ILE A 172 8.33 -4.47 -3.16
N HIS A 173 7.89 -3.85 -4.25
CA HIS A 173 8.35 -4.19 -5.60
C HIS A 173 9.48 -3.25 -6.02
N TYR A 174 10.54 -3.82 -6.60
CA TYR A 174 11.65 -3.06 -7.15
C TYR A 174 11.81 -3.38 -8.64
N ALA A 175 12.11 -2.35 -9.42
CA ALA A 175 12.34 -2.47 -10.84
C ALA A 175 13.43 -1.48 -11.30
N TRP A 176 13.93 -1.70 -12.51
CA TRP A 176 14.78 -0.76 -13.21
C TRP A 176 13.90 0.33 -13.83
N VAL A 177 14.00 1.56 -13.33
CA VAL A 177 13.19 2.71 -13.80
C VAL A 177 14.04 3.63 -14.65
N LEU A 178 13.55 4.00 -15.84
CA LEU A 178 14.20 4.95 -16.74
C LEU A 178 14.26 6.33 -16.06
N VAL A 179 15.46 6.84 -15.81
CA VAL A 179 15.69 8.11 -15.11
C VAL A 179 16.27 9.19 -16.01
N ASN A 180 16.92 8.80 -17.11
CA ASN A 180 17.50 9.76 -18.05
C ASN A 180 17.68 9.14 -19.43
N THR A 181 17.55 9.98 -20.46
CA THR A 181 17.85 9.64 -21.85
C THR A 181 18.88 10.63 -22.37
N GLU A 182 19.98 10.12 -22.91
CA GLU A 182 21.09 10.92 -23.44
C GLU A 182 21.34 10.58 -24.91
N TYR A 183 21.58 11.61 -25.73
CA TYR A 183 21.94 11.49 -27.14
C TYR A 183 23.41 11.85 -27.34
N ARG A 184 24.21 11.00 -28.01
CA ARG A 184 25.63 11.30 -28.27
C ARG A 184 26.15 10.77 -29.62
N ASN A 185 27.05 11.56 -30.20
CA ASN A 185 27.82 11.19 -31.40
C ASN A 185 29.20 10.65 -30.99
N TYR A 186 29.67 9.55 -31.59
CA TYR A 186 31.06 9.11 -31.42
C TYR A 186 31.96 9.80 -32.44
N THR A 187 32.89 10.64 -31.98
CA THR A 187 34.10 10.92 -32.77
C THR A 187 35.24 11.51 -31.95
N LEU A 188 36.03 10.67 -31.25
CA LEU A 188 37.46 10.91 -30.98
C LEU A 188 38.22 9.59 -30.82
N PRO A 189 39.44 9.44 -31.38
CA PRO A 189 40.33 8.30 -31.13
C PRO A 189 40.75 8.13 -29.66
N SER A 190 40.49 9.12 -28.80
CA SER A 190 40.84 9.14 -27.37
C SER A 190 39.82 8.43 -26.46
N GLY A 191 38.65 8.03 -26.99
CA GLY A 191 37.57 7.46 -26.16
C GLY A 191 36.84 8.49 -25.29
N GLU A 192 37.08 9.78 -25.51
CA GLU A 192 36.36 10.88 -24.84
C GLU A 192 35.08 11.26 -25.60
N TRP A 193 34.07 11.67 -24.83
CA TRP A 193 32.71 12.00 -25.29
C TRP A 193 32.64 13.44 -25.85
N SER A 194 31.91 13.66 -26.95
CA SER A 194 31.73 15.00 -27.55
C SER A 194 30.25 15.38 -27.68
N ASP A 195 29.87 16.56 -27.19
CA ASP A 195 28.52 17.16 -27.29
C ASP A 195 28.35 18.01 -28.57
N THR A 196 29.20 17.83 -29.59
CA THR A 196 29.16 18.67 -30.80
C THR A 196 27.87 18.48 -31.61
N PRO A 197 27.23 19.57 -32.07
CA PRO A 197 26.06 19.52 -32.93
C PRO A 197 26.34 18.78 -34.24
N LEU A 198 25.32 18.07 -34.70
CA LEU A 198 25.18 17.40 -36.00
C LEU A 198 25.77 18.25 -37.14
N GLY A 199 26.80 17.74 -37.81
CA GLY A 199 27.57 18.48 -38.81
C GLY A 199 28.46 17.59 -39.67
N GLU A 200 28.96 18.17 -40.77
CA GLU A 200 29.79 17.52 -41.79
C GLU A 200 31.07 16.93 -41.20
N TYR A 201 31.11 15.62 -40.98
CA TYR A 201 32.33 14.93 -40.57
C TYR A 201 33.08 14.43 -41.82
N ARG A 202 34.26 15.00 -42.03
CA ARG A 202 35.26 14.50 -43.00
C ARG A 202 36.30 13.70 -42.24
N HIS A 203 36.26 12.38 -42.37
CA HIS A 203 37.30 11.55 -41.78
C HIS A 203 38.66 11.85 -42.46
N PRO A 204 39.73 12.14 -41.70
CA PRO A 204 41.00 12.61 -42.28
C PRO A 204 41.71 11.57 -43.16
N HIS A 205 41.33 10.29 -43.07
CA HIS A 205 41.93 9.20 -43.84
C HIS A 205 40.96 8.43 -44.75
N ASP A 206 39.65 8.75 -44.72
CA ASP A 206 38.67 8.05 -45.56
C ASP A 206 38.09 8.96 -46.64
N PHE A 207 37.85 8.37 -47.81
CA PHE A 207 37.17 9.01 -48.93
C PHE A 207 35.67 9.17 -48.68
N TYR A 208 35.19 9.49 -47.48
CA TYR A 208 33.75 9.61 -47.21
C TYR A 208 33.44 10.91 -46.47
N SER A 209 32.35 11.56 -46.86
CA SER A 209 31.74 12.69 -46.14
C SER A 209 30.41 12.22 -45.55
N TYR A 210 30.19 12.50 -44.27
CA TYR A 210 29.01 12.08 -43.52
C TYR A 210 28.23 13.31 -43.05
N TYR A 211 26.92 13.31 -43.29
CA TYR A 211 26.00 14.23 -42.65
C TYR A 211 24.99 13.40 -41.88
N THR A 212 24.78 13.75 -40.61
CA THR A 212 23.78 13.09 -39.78
C THR A 212 22.85 14.11 -39.18
N TRP A 213 21.59 13.73 -38.99
CA TRP A 213 20.64 14.44 -38.13
C TRP A 213 20.04 13.42 -37.17
N GLN A 214 19.80 13.81 -35.92
CA GLN A 214 19.19 12.96 -34.91
C GLN A 214 18.14 13.75 -34.13
N ASP A 215 17.00 13.12 -33.92
CA ASP A 215 15.90 13.54 -33.05
C ASP A 215 15.40 12.31 -32.28
N ASP A 216 14.51 12.46 -31.30
CA ASP A 216 14.10 11.46 -30.30
C ASP A 216 13.65 10.11 -30.93
N ARG A 217 14.62 9.23 -31.24
CA ARG A 217 14.51 7.90 -31.91
C ARG A 217 14.50 7.89 -33.43
N MET A 218 14.97 8.95 -34.09
CA MET A 218 15.20 8.96 -35.53
C MET A 218 16.59 9.48 -35.86
N MET A 219 17.32 8.78 -36.71
CA MET A 219 18.60 9.20 -37.24
C MET A 219 18.58 9.23 -38.76
N GLU A 220 18.80 10.40 -39.36
CA GLU A 220 19.12 10.56 -40.76
C GLU A 220 20.62 10.42 -40.98
N PHE A 221 21.01 9.71 -42.03
CA PHE A 221 22.41 9.63 -42.43
C PHE A 221 22.56 9.78 -43.94
N LYS A 222 23.55 10.58 -44.34
CA LYS A 222 23.94 10.78 -45.73
C LYS A 222 25.43 10.55 -45.88
N VAL A 223 25.79 9.53 -46.66
CA VAL A 223 27.17 9.17 -46.97
C VAL A 223 27.47 9.53 -48.41
N THR A 224 28.55 10.29 -48.62
CA THR A 224 29.07 10.58 -49.95
C THR A 224 30.51 10.08 -50.06
N SER A 225 30.76 9.17 -51.00
CA SER A 225 32.09 8.75 -51.40
C SER A 225 32.47 9.41 -52.73
N PRO A 226 33.57 10.19 -52.82
CA PRO A 226 34.16 10.52 -54.11
C PRO A 226 34.52 9.24 -54.88
N ARG A 227 34.72 9.36 -56.20
CA ARG A 227 35.19 8.28 -57.07
C ARG A 227 36.19 7.38 -56.32
N GLY A 228 35.93 6.08 -56.31
CA GLY A 228 36.64 5.06 -55.53
C GLY A 228 38.15 4.99 -55.75
N ARG A 229 38.80 3.87 -55.35
CA ARG A 229 40.27 3.75 -55.38
C ARG A 229 40.86 3.93 -56.79
N THR A 230 40.05 3.82 -57.84
CA THR A 230 40.42 4.07 -59.23
C THR A 230 39.57 5.17 -59.88
N ILE A 231 40.10 5.84 -60.91
CA ILE A 231 39.43 6.93 -61.63
C ILE A 231 38.09 6.54 -62.30
N ASN A 232 37.80 5.24 -62.37
CA ASN A 232 36.61 4.67 -63.03
C ASN A 232 35.49 4.28 -62.04
N ASP A 233 35.75 4.32 -60.74
CA ASP A 233 34.73 4.01 -59.75
C ASP A 233 33.76 5.20 -59.65
N PRO A 234 32.44 5.00 -59.85
CA PRO A 234 31.47 6.07 -59.71
C PRO A 234 31.43 6.58 -58.26
N ALA A 235 31.04 7.84 -58.08
CA ALA A 235 30.76 8.36 -56.74
C ALA A 235 29.62 7.56 -56.12
N GLN A 236 29.72 7.28 -54.82
CA GLN A 236 28.74 6.48 -54.11
C GLN A 236 27.95 7.39 -53.17
N PHE A 237 26.62 7.23 -53.18
CA PHE A 237 25.70 8.02 -52.37
C PHE A 237 24.72 7.10 -51.68
N LEU A 238 24.62 7.21 -50.35
CA LEU A 238 23.59 6.56 -49.56
C LEU A 238 22.91 7.61 -48.67
N HIS A 239 21.58 7.60 -48.69
CA HIS A 239 20.75 8.43 -47.83
C HIS A 239 19.64 7.56 -47.26
N GLY A 240 19.51 7.54 -45.93
CA GLY A 240 18.44 6.84 -45.26
C GLY A 240 18.16 7.35 -43.86
N TYR A 241 17.12 6.78 -43.26
CA TYR A 241 16.76 6.97 -41.86
C TYR A 241 16.88 5.66 -41.10
N TYR A 242 17.19 5.77 -39.81
CA TYR A 242 17.03 4.71 -38.82
C TYR A 242 16.02 5.15 -37.78
N THR A 243 15.14 4.24 -37.37
CA THR A 243 14.20 4.45 -36.26
C THR A 243 14.22 3.25 -35.32
N TRP A 244 13.88 3.42 -34.06
CA TRP A 244 13.75 2.30 -33.12
C TRP A 244 12.61 2.47 -32.14
N ASP A 245 12.15 1.35 -31.60
CA ASP A 245 11.17 1.32 -30.52
C ASP A 245 11.72 2.04 -29.28
N ALA A 246 10.83 2.75 -28.58
CA ALA A 246 11.17 3.27 -27.25
C ALA A 246 11.37 2.08 -26.28
N PRO A 247 12.47 2.05 -25.51
CA PRO A 247 12.62 1.10 -24.42
C PRO A 247 11.52 1.29 -23.35
N PRO A 248 11.17 0.23 -22.59
CA PRO A 248 10.18 0.34 -21.51
C PRO A 248 10.62 1.34 -20.43
N GLU A 249 9.68 2.11 -19.87
CA GLU A 249 10.00 3.05 -18.77
C GLU A 249 10.32 2.34 -17.45
N VAL A 250 9.76 1.16 -17.24
CA VAL A 250 9.98 0.29 -16.08
C VAL A 250 10.28 -1.11 -16.59
N ILE A 251 11.30 -1.74 -16.03
CA ILE A 251 11.75 -3.07 -16.43
C ILE A 251 11.92 -3.94 -15.19
N ASP A 252 11.20 -5.05 -15.13
CA ASP A 252 11.34 -6.00 -14.03
C ASP A 252 12.68 -6.75 -14.11
N ALA A 253 13.22 -7.17 -12.96
CA ALA A 253 14.45 -7.96 -12.94
C ALA A 253 14.29 -9.24 -13.75
N GLY A 254 15.17 -9.44 -14.74
CA GLY A 254 15.14 -10.60 -15.63
C GLY A 254 14.05 -10.55 -16.71
N GLU A 255 13.36 -9.42 -16.91
CA GLU A 255 12.35 -9.29 -17.97
C GLU A 255 12.96 -9.40 -19.37
N GLN A 256 12.27 -10.01 -20.34
CA GLN A 256 12.72 -10.00 -21.74
C GLN A 256 12.36 -8.68 -22.44
N ILE A 257 13.36 -7.84 -22.69
CA ILE A 257 13.22 -6.59 -23.44
C ILE A 257 13.35 -6.86 -24.94
N LYS A 258 12.50 -6.21 -25.73
CA LYS A 258 12.56 -6.23 -27.20
C LYS A 258 12.60 -4.82 -27.76
N ILE A 259 13.49 -4.58 -28.71
CA ILE A 259 13.62 -3.29 -29.41
C ILE A 259 13.76 -3.59 -30.90
N ALA A 260 12.78 -3.15 -31.70
CA ALA A 260 12.92 -3.11 -33.15
C ALA A 260 13.75 -1.92 -33.57
N VAL A 261 14.62 -2.12 -34.56
CA VAL A 261 15.35 -1.08 -35.26
C VAL A 261 15.06 -1.22 -36.74
N ASP A 262 14.48 -0.18 -37.30
CA ASP A 262 14.11 -0.08 -38.70
C ASP A 262 15.07 0.85 -39.43
N GLN A 263 15.33 0.52 -40.69
CA GLN A 263 16.01 1.39 -41.63
C GLN A 263 15.16 1.56 -42.88
N GLU A 264 15.08 2.80 -43.35
CA GLU A 264 14.53 3.17 -44.65
C GLU A 264 15.62 3.80 -45.52
N VAL A 265 15.82 3.26 -46.72
CA VAL A 265 16.78 3.77 -47.70
C VAL A 265 16.03 4.67 -48.68
N LEU A 266 16.30 5.97 -48.62
CA LEU A 266 15.69 6.98 -49.49
C LEU A 266 16.35 7.05 -50.87
N SER A 267 17.68 6.91 -50.91
CA SER A 267 18.42 6.83 -52.18
C SER A 267 19.72 6.05 -52.04
N ASN A 268 20.02 5.27 -53.09
CA ASN A 268 21.29 4.56 -53.25
C ASN A 268 21.68 4.60 -54.73
N GLU A 269 22.50 5.56 -55.12
CA GLU A 269 22.75 5.86 -56.55
C GLU A 269 23.81 4.94 -57.18
N THR A 270 24.83 4.49 -56.43
CA THR A 270 25.88 3.58 -56.94
C THR A 270 26.75 3.01 -55.82
N GLY A 271 27.04 1.70 -55.86
CA GLY A 271 27.92 1.04 -54.88
C GLY A 271 27.21 0.02 -53.97
N GLY A 272 28.00 -0.78 -53.25
CA GLY A 272 27.50 -1.65 -52.18
C GLY A 272 27.82 -1.02 -50.83
N TYR A 273 26.80 -0.79 -50.01
CA TYR A 273 26.91 -0.24 -48.66
C TYR A 273 26.42 -1.24 -47.65
N SER A 274 27.01 -1.34 -46.46
CA SER A 274 26.41 -2.13 -45.37
C SER A 274 25.92 -1.21 -44.26
N ALA A 275 24.66 -1.35 -43.85
CA ALA A 275 24.19 -0.80 -42.58
C ALA A 275 24.67 -1.68 -41.44
N ARG A 276 24.86 -1.07 -40.27
CA ARG A 276 25.27 -1.75 -39.07
C ARG A 276 24.34 -1.35 -37.93
N TYR A 277 23.76 -2.34 -37.27
CA TYR A 277 22.88 -2.20 -36.11
C TYR A 277 23.58 -2.71 -34.86
N SER A 278 23.34 -2.12 -33.70
CA SER A 278 23.78 -2.67 -32.42
C SER A 278 22.81 -2.28 -31.30
N LEU A 279 22.48 -3.27 -30.48
CA LEU A 279 21.87 -3.07 -29.16
C LEU A 279 22.87 -3.52 -28.11
N ASN A 280 23.36 -2.60 -27.29
CA ASN A 280 24.21 -2.92 -26.16
C ASN A 280 23.43 -2.70 -24.87
N ILE A 281 23.14 -3.79 -24.17
CA ILE A 281 22.64 -3.76 -22.79
C ILE A 281 23.85 -4.10 -21.93
N THR A 282 24.51 -3.09 -21.36
CA THR A 282 25.75 -3.31 -20.62
C THR A 282 25.41 -3.83 -19.23
N MET A 283 25.92 -5.03 -18.90
CA MET A 283 26.11 -5.45 -17.51
C MET A 283 27.57 -5.14 -17.14
N GLY A 284 27.82 -4.65 -15.92
CA GLY A 284 29.15 -4.18 -15.50
C GLY A 284 30.32 -5.13 -15.81
N HIS A 285 31.21 -4.67 -16.70
CA HIS A 285 32.60 -5.09 -16.97
C HIS A 285 32.89 -6.46 -17.64
N PRO A 286 34.02 -6.55 -18.40
CA PRO A 286 34.10 -7.36 -19.62
C PRO A 286 34.75 -8.73 -19.40
N TRP A 287 34.37 -9.73 -20.21
CA TRP A 287 35.23 -10.64 -20.99
C TRP A 287 34.52 -11.97 -21.35
N ARG A 288 34.38 -12.19 -22.66
CA ARG A 288 34.44 -13.45 -23.46
C ARG A 288 33.39 -14.59 -23.32
N MET A 289 32.71 -14.81 -24.46
CA MET A 289 32.39 -16.06 -25.20
C MET A 289 31.62 -17.19 -24.45
N VAL A 290 30.54 -17.77 -24.97
CA VAL A 290 30.41 -18.76 -26.08
C VAL A 290 28.94 -18.82 -26.57
N ILE A 291 28.70 -19.12 -27.86
CA ILE A 291 27.37 -19.13 -28.53
C ILE A 291 27.00 -20.51 -29.11
N THR A 292 25.70 -20.83 -29.15
CA THR A 292 25.07 -21.86 -30.00
C THR A 292 23.90 -21.28 -30.80
N GLU A 293 23.74 -21.71 -32.05
CA GLU A 293 22.78 -21.29 -33.10
C GLU A 293 21.28 -21.49 -32.75
N PRO A 294 20.31 -20.97 -33.55
CA PRO A 294 20.33 -19.81 -34.43
C PRO A 294 19.43 -18.67 -33.88
N ALA A 295 19.74 -17.41 -34.21
CA ALA A 295 18.99 -16.19 -33.84
C ALA A 295 19.01 -15.80 -32.34
N HIS A 296 20.21 -15.58 -31.80
CA HIS A 296 20.44 -14.77 -30.59
C HIS A 296 21.74 -13.97 -30.80
N ILE A 297 21.68 -12.64 -30.66
CA ILE A 297 22.85 -11.77 -30.83
C ILE A 297 23.48 -11.54 -29.45
N ALA A 298 24.77 -11.84 -29.31
CA ALA A 298 25.53 -11.70 -28.08
C ALA A 298 25.97 -10.24 -27.82
N GLU A 299 26.45 -9.97 -26.60
CA GLU A 299 27.04 -8.68 -26.22
C GLU A 299 28.13 -8.23 -27.20
N ASP A 300 28.07 -6.95 -27.56
CA ASP A 300 28.96 -6.25 -28.49
C ASP A 300 28.94 -6.75 -29.96
N GLU A 301 27.97 -7.58 -30.36
CA GLU A 301 27.79 -7.91 -31.78
C GLU A 301 26.85 -6.96 -32.50
N TYR A 302 27.32 -6.54 -33.66
CA TYR A 302 26.62 -5.64 -34.55
C TYR A 302 26.10 -6.45 -35.72
N ILE A 303 24.83 -6.32 -36.09
CA ILE A 303 24.37 -6.88 -37.35
C ILE A 303 24.83 -5.95 -38.46
N ALA A 304 25.79 -6.39 -39.25
CA ALA A 304 26.09 -5.78 -40.53
C ALA A 304 25.12 -6.33 -41.59
N VAL A 305 24.12 -5.55 -41.99
CA VAL A 305 23.27 -5.87 -43.13
C VAL A 305 23.90 -5.22 -44.37
N GLY A 306 24.41 -6.03 -45.29
CA GLY A 306 24.98 -5.58 -46.56
C GLY A 306 23.91 -5.29 -47.61
N PHE A 307 23.97 -4.10 -48.21
CA PHE A 307 23.18 -3.65 -49.36
C PHE A 307 24.06 -3.61 -50.61
N GLY A 308 23.72 -4.42 -51.60
CA GLY A 308 24.49 -4.51 -52.84
C GLY A 308 24.09 -3.46 -53.87
N ALA A 309 24.99 -3.21 -54.83
CA ALA A 309 24.74 -2.42 -56.03
C ALA A 309 23.57 -3.02 -56.87
N PRO A 310 23.01 -2.29 -57.86
CA PRO A 310 21.83 -2.71 -58.66
C PRO A 310 21.93 -4.07 -59.38
N THR A 311 23.10 -4.69 -59.41
CA THR A 311 23.36 -6.01 -60.00
C THR A 311 23.53 -7.14 -58.97
N ALA A 312 23.37 -6.88 -57.67
CA ALA A 312 23.46 -7.88 -56.62
C ALA A 312 22.06 -8.32 -56.14
N GLN A 313 21.91 -9.60 -55.79
CA GLN A 313 20.66 -10.28 -55.41
C GLN A 313 19.93 -9.75 -54.16
N PHE A 314 20.41 -8.67 -53.53
CA PHE A 314 19.89 -8.15 -52.25
C PHE A 314 19.84 -6.62 -52.26
N THR A 315 18.94 -6.04 -53.06
CA THR A 315 18.53 -4.64 -52.96
C THR A 315 17.21 -4.59 -52.20
N THR A 316 17.21 -4.06 -50.99
CA THR A 316 15.98 -3.79 -50.22
C THR A 316 15.94 -2.32 -49.85
N GLU A 317 14.79 -1.68 -50.05
CA GLU A 317 14.54 -0.27 -49.73
C GLU A 317 14.33 -0.06 -48.22
N SER A 318 14.12 -1.13 -47.46
CA SER A 318 14.07 -1.12 -46.00
C SER A 318 14.57 -2.43 -45.41
N VAL A 319 14.97 -2.39 -44.14
CA VAL A 319 15.21 -3.57 -43.32
C VAL A 319 14.78 -3.30 -41.89
N SER A 320 14.24 -4.32 -41.24
CA SER A 320 13.87 -4.29 -39.82
C SER A 320 14.61 -5.40 -39.09
N VAL A 321 15.16 -5.07 -37.93
CA VAL A 321 15.86 -6.01 -37.04
C VAL A 321 15.27 -5.88 -35.65
N VAL A 322 14.85 -6.99 -35.06
CA VAL A 322 14.38 -7.03 -33.67
C VAL A 322 15.45 -7.62 -32.78
N PHE A 323 15.87 -6.87 -31.78
CA PHE A 323 16.74 -7.34 -30.71
C PHE A 323 15.87 -7.80 -29.54
N SER A 324 16.25 -8.91 -28.89
CA SER A 324 15.59 -9.42 -27.69
C SER A 324 16.65 -9.86 -26.69
N ARG A 325 16.53 -9.42 -25.43
CA ARG A 325 17.45 -9.83 -24.37
C ARG A 325 16.81 -9.75 -22.99
N GLU A 326 17.28 -10.62 -22.10
CA GLU A 326 16.96 -10.52 -20.67
C GLU A 326 17.54 -9.24 -20.07
N ALA A 327 16.71 -8.50 -19.35
CA ALA A 327 17.08 -7.37 -18.54
C ALA A 327 17.98 -7.81 -17.38
N TRP A 328 18.63 -6.84 -16.77
CA TRP A 328 19.51 -7.11 -15.64
C TRP A 328 18.77 -7.82 -14.51
N GLY A 329 19.52 -8.58 -13.70
CA GLY A 329 19.02 -9.08 -12.42
C GLY A 329 18.71 -7.94 -11.44
N SER A 330 18.34 -8.29 -10.22
CA SER A 330 18.10 -7.30 -9.18
C SER A 330 19.35 -6.45 -8.88
N GLY A 331 19.12 -5.18 -8.57
CA GLY A 331 20.14 -4.22 -8.16
C GLY A 331 20.13 -3.95 -6.66
N SER A 332 21.11 -3.17 -6.20
CA SER A 332 20.97 -2.42 -4.94
C SER A 332 20.23 -1.12 -5.23
N GLU A 333 19.45 -0.60 -4.28
CA GLU A 333 18.75 0.68 -4.45
C GLU A 333 19.70 1.79 -4.90
N GLY A 334 19.30 2.52 -5.95
CA GLY A 334 20.10 3.59 -6.55
C GLY A 334 21.21 3.12 -7.50
N SER A 335 21.43 1.82 -7.66
CA SER A 335 22.35 1.31 -8.70
C SER A 335 21.82 1.67 -10.08
N GLN A 336 22.73 1.95 -11.02
CA GLN A 336 22.38 2.34 -12.39
C GLN A 336 22.86 1.32 -13.41
N GLN A 337 22.07 1.16 -14.45
CA GLN A 337 22.36 0.37 -15.65
C GLN A 337 21.93 1.15 -16.89
N GLU A 338 22.28 0.66 -18.07
CA GLU A 338 21.96 1.37 -19.30
C GLU A 338 21.72 0.49 -20.52
N ILE A 339 20.76 0.92 -21.34
CA ILE A 339 20.53 0.40 -22.68
C ILE A 339 21.13 1.41 -23.66
N ARG A 340 21.91 0.93 -24.62
CA ARG A 340 22.41 1.73 -25.73
C ARG A 340 21.89 1.17 -27.04
N VAL A 341 21.14 1.98 -27.78
CA VAL A 341 20.73 1.67 -29.15
C VAL A 341 21.64 2.45 -30.08
N ALA A 342 22.20 1.76 -31.08
CA ALA A 342 23.12 2.38 -32.01
C ALA A 342 22.92 1.90 -33.43
N ALA A 343 23.02 2.83 -34.37
CA ALA A 343 22.97 2.54 -35.80
C ALA A 343 23.99 3.40 -36.56
N GLY A 344 24.38 2.92 -37.73
CA GLY A 344 25.32 3.62 -38.60
C GLY A 344 25.68 2.85 -39.85
N SER A 345 26.60 3.41 -40.64
CA SER A 345 27.02 2.84 -41.92
C SER A 345 28.51 2.45 -41.91
N GLY A 346 28.85 1.28 -42.45
CA GLY A 346 30.24 0.86 -42.62
C GLY A 346 30.90 0.24 -41.38
N ASN A 347 32.10 0.72 -41.00
CA ASN A 347 32.90 0.16 -39.91
C ASN A 347 32.46 0.67 -38.52
N ALA A 348 32.90 -0.02 -37.45
CA ALA A 348 32.50 0.21 -36.04
C ALA A 348 32.76 1.62 -35.49
N THR A 349 33.46 2.48 -36.23
CA THR A 349 33.84 3.83 -35.81
C THR A 349 32.80 4.90 -36.14
N ASN A 350 31.77 4.58 -36.94
CA ASN A 350 30.80 5.55 -37.47
C ASN A 350 29.36 5.22 -37.03
N MET A 351 29.11 5.17 -35.72
CA MET A 351 27.80 4.89 -35.14
C MET A 351 27.35 6.01 -34.21
N LEU A 352 26.07 6.37 -34.29
CA LEU A 352 25.41 7.24 -33.30
C LEU A 352 24.75 6.37 -32.24
N TYR A 353 24.69 6.90 -31.02
CA TYR A 353 24.17 6.21 -29.86
C TYR A 353 23.06 7.02 -29.20
N GLU A 354 21.98 6.34 -28.84
CA GLU A 354 21.06 6.77 -27.80
C GLU A 354 21.27 5.91 -26.57
N ARG A 355 21.37 6.54 -25.40
CA ARG A 355 21.65 5.90 -24.12
C ARG A 355 20.50 6.16 -23.17
N TYR A 356 19.92 5.08 -22.64
CA TYR A 356 18.83 5.09 -21.68
C TYR A 356 19.38 4.62 -20.34
N ILE A 357 19.34 5.48 -19.33
CA ILE A 357 19.88 5.20 -18.00
C ILE A 357 18.72 4.79 -17.09
N TYR A 358 18.85 3.59 -16.53
CA TYR A 358 17.91 3.02 -15.58
C TYR A 358 18.52 3.03 -14.20
N GLU A 359 17.68 3.24 -13.19
CA GLU A 359 18.06 3.18 -11.79
C GLU A 359 17.16 2.17 -11.05
N TRP A 360 17.76 1.32 -10.22
CA TRP A 360 17.01 0.34 -9.42
C TRP A 360 16.29 1.05 -8.27
N LYS A 361 14.96 1.10 -8.32
CA LYS A 361 14.12 1.82 -7.36
C LYS A 361 12.90 1.01 -6.97
N GLN A 362 12.38 1.30 -5.77
CA GLN A 362 11.06 0.84 -5.38
C GLN A 362 10.02 1.47 -6.33
N VAL A 363 9.10 0.64 -6.78
CA VAL A 363 7.97 1.03 -7.64
C VAL A 363 6.68 0.60 -6.94
N ASN A 364 5.67 1.49 -6.98
CA ASN A 364 4.37 1.29 -6.35
C ASN A 364 3.36 0.65 -7.31
#